data_AF-A0A4R2Q573-F1
#
_entry.id   AF-A0A4R2Q573-F1
#
_cell.length_a   1.000
_cell.length_b   1.000
_cell.length_c   1.000
_cell.angle_alpha   90.00
_cell.angle_beta   90.00
_cell.angle_gamma   90.00
#
_symmetry.space_group_name_H-M   'P 1'
#
loop_
_entity.id
_entity.type
_entity.pdbx_description
1 polymer ?
#
loop_
_entity_poly.entity_id
_entity_poly.type
_entity_poly.pdbx_seq_one_letter_code
_entity_poly.pdbx_strand_id
1 'polypeptide(L)'
;MDPAWSAILARITPARPEDIDDLILDGHPPRPRGKMLAPAGQVPPSAALWARDAQDETLSRIGIRITRPLADPARAALRLAAVAVERRVIPVILSRLDASGFERLGFRVERVPPDDEAAALATEAELKKFWNLAIIVDGRDIDILG
;
A
#
# COMPACT_ATOMS: atom_id res chain seq x y z
N MET A 1 13.21 -5.88 -19.79
CA MET A 1 12.68 -5.37 -18.51
C MET A 1 11.58 -4.38 -18.86
N ASP A 2 10.41 -4.47 -18.25
CA ASP A 2 9.30 -3.55 -18.52
C ASP A 2 9.70 -2.12 -18.08
N PRO A 3 9.59 -1.11 -18.96
CA PRO A 3 9.97 0.27 -18.64
C PRO A 3 9.26 0.84 -17.41
N ALA A 4 8.03 0.39 -17.11
CA ALA A 4 7.29 0.82 -15.93
C ALA A 4 7.99 0.38 -14.63
N TRP A 5 8.54 -0.84 -14.62
CA TRP A 5 9.26 -1.38 -13.47
C TRP A 5 10.64 -0.75 -13.29
N SER A 6 11.36 -0.47 -14.37
CA SER A 6 12.63 0.27 -14.30
C SER A 6 12.45 1.68 -13.73
N ALA A 7 11.34 2.36 -14.07
CA ALA A 7 11.02 3.68 -13.51
C ALA A 7 10.69 3.64 -12.01
N ILE A 8 10.03 2.59 -11.53
CA ILE A 8 9.76 2.39 -10.10
C ILE A 8 11.07 2.11 -9.35
N LEU A 9 11.89 1.18 -9.85
CA LEU A 9 13.16 0.82 -9.22
C LEU A 9 14.13 2.02 -9.14
N ALA A 10 14.18 2.85 -10.18
CA ALA A 10 15.03 4.05 -10.21
C ALA A 10 14.62 5.13 -9.20
N ARG A 11 13.39 5.07 -8.67
CA ARG A 11 12.88 6.01 -7.66
C ARG A 11 13.15 5.57 -6.23
N ILE A 12 13.62 4.34 -6.02
CA ILE A 12 13.99 3.85 -4.69
C ILE A 12 15.34 4.46 -4.32
N THR A 13 15.31 5.59 -3.61
CA THR A 13 16.50 6.25 -3.08
C THR A 13 16.41 6.37 -1.56
N PRO A 14 17.52 6.22 -0.82
CA PRO A 14 17.56 6.53 0.61
C PRO A 14 17.44 8.03 0.88
N ALA A 15 17.67 8.88 -0.13
CA ALA A 15 17.49 10.32 0.00
C ALA A 15 16.00 10.65 0.17
N ARG A 16 15.67 11.32 1.27
CA ARG A 16 14.31 11.79 1.55
C ARG A 16 14.07 13.06 0.71
N PRO A 17 13.04 13.13 -0.15
CA PRO A 17 12.57 14.40 -0.67
C PRO A 17 12.22 15.29 0.52
N GLU A 18 12.61 16.55 0.48
CA GLU A 18 12.20 17.52 1.51
C GLU A 18 10.68 17.56 1.57
N ASP A 19 10.14 17.55 2.79
CA ASP A 19 8.71 17.62 2.98
C ASP A 19 8.25 19.03 2.61
N ILE A 20 7.47 19.14 1.53
CA ILE A 20 6.93 20.42 1.08
C ILE A 20 6.10 21.07 2.19
N ASP A 21 5.43 20.27 3.02
CA ASP A 21 4.70 20.81 4.16
C ASP A 21 5.67 21.36 5.21
N ASP A 22 6.82 20.74 5.48
CA ASP A 22 7.84 21.31 6.37
C ASP A 22 8.42 22.62 5.79
N LEU A 23 8.60 22.69 4.47
CA LEU A 23 9.07 23.88 3.75
C LEU A 23 8.03 25.01 3.69
N ILE A 24 6.74 24.68 3.61
CA ILE A 24 5.64 25.64 3.51
C ILE A 24 5.15 26.09 4.89
N LEU A 25 5.18 25.20 5.89
CA LEU A 25 4.60 25.44 7.20
C LEU A 25 5.53 26.20 8.15
N ASP A 26 6.85 26.28 7.89
CA ASP A 26 7.81 27.12 8.63
C ASP A 26 7.51 27.22 10.15
N GLY A 27 7.44 26.07 10.83
CA GLY A 27 7.18 26.00 12.27
C GLY A 27 5.70 26.02 12.71
N HIS A 28 4.73 26.01 11.80
CA HIS A 28 3.32 25.84 12.14
C HIS A 28 3.02 24.37 12.51
N PRO A 29 2.10 24.14 13.47
CA PRO A 29 1.74 22.78 13.86
C PRO A 29 1.16 22.02 12.66
N PRO A 30 1.44 20.70 12.53
CA PRO A 30 0.95 19.90 11.42
C PRO A 30 -0.56 19.99 11.36
N ARG A 31 -1.11 20.17 10.15
CA ARG A 31 -2.57 20.22 9.97
C ARG A 31 -3.18 18.90 10.48
N PRO A 32 -4.28 18.96 11.26
CA PRO A 32 -4.97 17.74 11.68
C PRO A 32 -5.36 16.94 10.45
N ARG A 33 -4.86 15.70 10.35
CA ARG A 33 -5.13 14.83 9.21
C ARG A 33 -6.59 14.38 9.25
N GLY A 34 -7.21 14.31 8.07
CA GLY A 34 -8.63 14.02 7.92
C GLY A 34 -9.05 12.70 8.54
N LYS A 35 -10.28 12.64 9.06
CA LYS A 35 -10.88 11.42 9.61
C LYS A 35 -11.34 10.52 8.47
N MET A 36 -10.98 9.23 8.51
CA MET A 36 -11.57 8.25 7.61
C MET A 36 -13.05 8.08 7.96
N LEU A 37 -13.91 8.49 7.05
CA LEU A 37 -15.35 8.30 7.19
C LEU A 37 -15.69 6.93 6.64
N ALA A 38 -16.39 6.12 7.43
CA ALA A 38 -17.01 4.91 6.91
C ALA A 38 -17.98 5.31 5.77
N PRO A 39 -18.08 4.51 4.71
CA PRO A 39 -19.04 4.77 3.64
C PRO A 39 -20.45 4.90 4.23
N ALA A 40 -21.08 6.06 4.03
CA ALA A 40 -22.37 6.40 4.65
C ALA A 40 -23.59 6.07 3.75
N GLY A 41 -23.44 5.16 2.78
CA GLY A 41 -24.48 4.86 1.79
C GLY A 41 -24.62 3.36 1.51
N GLN A 42 -25.85 2.94 1.19
CA GLN A 42 -26.18 1.56 0.79
C GLN A 42 -26.05 1.32 -0.72
N VAL A 43 -25.48 2.26 -1.49
CA VAL A 43 -25.39 2.11 -2.94
C VAL A 43 -24.41 0.98 -3.25
N PRO A 44 -24.86 -0.10 -3.90
CA PRO A 44 -23.98 -1.19 -4.26
C PRO A 44 -22.92 -0.69 -5.27
N PRO A 45 -21.66 -1.13 -5.15
CA PRO A 45 -20.61 -0.71 -6.06
C PRO A 45 -20.93 -1.13 -7.50
N SER A 46 -20.68 -0.25 -8.47
CA SER A 46 -20.99 -0.49 -9.89
C SER A 46 -20.17 -1.63 -10.47
N ALA A 47 -20.79 -2.75 -10.85
CA ALA A 47 -20.15 -3.92 -11.47
C ALA A 47 -19.27 -3.56 -12.68
N ALA A 48 -19.64 -2.53 -13.43
CA ALA A 48 -18.92 -2.07 -14.62
C ALA A 48 -17.55 -1.44 -14.29
N LEU A 49 -17.38 -0.84 -13.11
CA LEU A 49 -16.08 -0.35 -12.65
C LEU A 49 -15.12 -1.49 -12.27
N TRP A 50 -15.63 -2.72 -12.16
CA TRP A 50 -14.89 -3.92 -11.78
C TRP A 50 -14.71 -4.92 -12.93
N ALA A 51 -15.14 -4.56 -14.14
CA ALA A 51 -14.88 -5.37 -15.32
C ALA A 51 -13.36 -5.37 -15.57
N ARG A 52 -12.73 -6.52 -15.37
CA ARG A 52 -11.29 -6.68 -15.59
C ARG A 52 -11.03 -6.90 -17.05
N ASP A 53 -10.05 -6.18 -17.58
CA ASP A 53 -9.55 -6.43 -18.92
C ASP A 53 -8.77 -7.76 -18.92
N ALA A 54 -8.87 -8.55 -19.99
CA ALA A 54 -8.23 -9.87 -20.07
C ALA A 54 -6.70 -9.83 -19.89
N GLN A 55 -6.08 -8.67 -20.13
CA GLN A 55 -4.65 -8.43 -19.91
C GLN A 55 -4.29 -8.28 -18.41
N ASP A 56 -5.23 -7.82 -17.58
CA ASP A 56 -5.07 -7.61 -16.14
C ASP A 56 -5.23 -8.93 -15.33
N GLU A 57 -5.77 -9.99 -15.95
CA GLU A 57 -5.84 -11.33 -15.35
C GLU A 57 -4.47 -11.99 -15.16
N THR A 58 -3.44 -11.52 -15.88
CA THR A 58 -2.08 -12.10 -15.82
C THR A 58 -1.25 -11.62 -14.63
N LEU A 59 -1.69 -10.58 -13.92
CA LEU A 59 -0.96 -9.98 -12.79
C LEU A 59 -1.66 -10.30 -11.47
N SER A 60 -1.06 -11.25 -10.73
CA SER A 60 -1.53 -11.63 -9.40
C SER A 60 -1.18 -10.54 -8.38
N ARG A 61 -2.10 -10.22 -7.47
CA ARG A 61 -1.89 -9.20 -6.42
C ARG A 61 -1.77 -9.86 -5.05
N ILE A 62 -0.88 -9.34 -4.23
CA ILE A 62 -0.67 -9.81 -2.85
C ILE A 62 -0.84 -8.65 -1.89
N GLY A 63 -1.52 -8.88 -0.76
CA GLY A 63 -1.65 -7.91 0.31
C GLY A 63 -0.47 -8.00 1.28
N ILE A 64 0.05 -6.85 1.70
CA ILE A 64 1.10 -6.76 2.72
C ILE A 64 0.57 -5.96 3.89
N ARG A 65 0.30 -6.63 5.02
CA ARG A 65 -0.27 -5.98 6.21
C ARG A 65 0.82 -5.26 7.01
N ILE A 66 0.64 -3.96 7.22
CA ILE A 66 1.52 -3.13 8.06
C ILE A 66 0.71 -2.56 9.22
N THR A 67 0.92 -3.12 10.42
CA THR A 67 0.25 -2.68 11.65
C THR A 67 1.14 -1.84 12.57
N ARG A 68 2.45 -1.85 12.34
CA ARG A 68 3.45 -1.11 13.12
C ARG A 68 4.53 -0.55 12.20
N PRO A 69 5.19 0.56 12.57
CA PRO A 69 6.30 1.10 11.79
C PRO A 69 7.40 0.05 11.56
N LEU A 70 7.90 -0.05 10.33
CA LEU A 70 9.08 -0.85 10.02
C LEU A 70 10.35 -0.06 10.34
N ALA A 71 11.40 -0.75 10.80
CA ALA A 71 12.68 -0.11 11.11
C ALA A 71 13.36 0.46 9.85
N ASP A 72 13.24 -0.25 8.71
CA ASP A 72 13.78 0.17 7.42
C ASP A 72 12.79 -0.14 6.28
N PRO A 73 11.81 0.76 6.03
CA PRO A 73 10.84 0.59 4.95
C PRO A 73 11.48 0.52 3.56
N ALA A 74 12.66 1.13 3.36
CA ALA A 74 13.35 1.13 2.06
C ALA A 74 13.93 -0.25 1.73
N ARG A 75 14.54 -0.91 2.72
CA ARG A 75 15.00 -2.30 2.58
C ARG A 75 13.83 -3.24 2.32
N ALA A 76 12.73 -3.10 3.04
CA ALA A 76 11.52 -3.91 2.82
C ALA A 76 10.95 -3.69 1.41
N ALA A 77 10.91 -2.45 0.93
CA ALA A 77 10.47 -2.12 -0.42
C ALA A 77 11.35 -2.73 -1.51
N LEU A 78 12.67 -2.74 -1.36
CA LEU A 78 13.58 -3.40 -2.30
C LEU A 78 13.28 -4.90 -2.41
N ARG A 79 13.03 -5.57 -1.27
CA ARG A 79 12.67 -6.99 -1.24
C ARG A 79 11.33 -7.25 -1.90
N LEU A 80 10.32 -6.44 -1.60
CA LEU A 80 9.01 -6.55 -2.24
C LEU A 80 9.10 -6.29 -3.75
N ALA A 81 9.93 -5.36 -4.19
CA ALA A 81 10.16 -5.11 -5.62
C ALA A 81 10.83 -6.31 -6.30
N ALA A 82 11.81 -6.95 -5.66
CA ALA A 82 12.42 -8.17 -6.17
C ALA A 82 11.37 -9.30 -6.32
N VAL A 83 10.57 -9.53 -5.28
CA VAL A 83 9.46 -10.51 -5.31
C VAL A 83 8.45 -10.17 -6.40
N ALA A 84 8.09 -8.90 -6.57
CA ALA A 84 7.17 -8.45 -7.60
C ALA A 84 7.67 -8.81 -9.01
N VAL A 85 8.96 -8.60 -9.27
CA VAL A 85 9.59 -8.94 -10.55
C VAL A 85 9.70 -10.47 -10.73
N GLU A 86 10.21 -11.19 -9.73
CA GLU A 86 10.46 -12.63 -9.82
C GLU A 86 9.17 -13.46 -9.94
N ARG A 87 8.15 -13.09 -9.16
CA ARG A 87 6.88 -13.84 -9.08
C ARG A 87 5.80 -13.24 -9.97
N ARG A 88 6.11 -12.13 -10.64
CA ARG A 88 5.17 -11.37 -11.49
C ARG A 88 3.90 -10.99 -10.71
N VAL A 89 4.09 -10.52 -9.48
CA VAL A 89 3.01 -10.11 -8.57
C VAL A 89 3.03 -8.60 -8.32
N ILE A 90 1.89 -8.02 -7.95
CA ILE A 90 1.77 -6.62 -7.54
C ILE A 90 1.49 -6.57 -6.03
N PRO A 91 2.43 -6.08 -5.21
CA PRO A 91 2.20 -5.84 -3.79
C PRO A 91 1.25 -4.65 -3.56
N VAL A 92 0.23 -4.87 -2.74
CA VAL A 92 -0.67 -3.83 -2.22
C VAL A 92 -0.48 -3.75 -0.71
N ILE A 93 -0.02 -2.60 -0.22
CA ILE A 93 0.24 -2.40 1.21
C ILE A 93 -1.08 -2.09 1.91
N LEU A 94 -1.44 -2.87 2.92
CA LEU A 94 -2.63 -2.68 3.76
C LEU A 94 -2.16 -2.10 5.09
N SER A 95 -2.27 -0.78 5.26
CA SER A 95 -1.66 -0.08 6.39
C SER A 95 -2.68 0.38 7.42
N ARG A 96 -2.44 0.03 8.68
CA ARG A 96 -3.10 0.61 9.85
C ARG A 96 -2.35 1.84 10.39
N LEU A 97 -1.35 2.33 9.67
CA LEU A 97 -0.57 3.50 10.06
C LEU A 97 -0.99 4.72 9.27
N ASP A 98 -0.72 5.88 9.84
CA ASP A 98 -0.89 7.14 9.12
C ASP A 98 0.11 7.35 7.98
N ALA A 99 1.26 6.70 8.06
CA ALA A 99 2.23 6.58 6.99
C ALA A 99 3.04 5.32 7.21
N SER A 100 3.08 4.45 6.21
CA SER A 100 3.85 3.19 6.27
C SER A 100 5.30 3.38 5.83
N GLY A 101 5.60 4.47 5.12
CA GLY A 101 6.90 4.72 4.49
C GLY A 101 7.02 4.11 3.08
N PHE A 102 6.04 3.32 2.66
CA PHE A 102 5.97 2.74 1.31
C PHE A 102 5.37 3.71 0.28
N GLU A 103 4.58 4.69 0.73
CA GLU A 103 3.91 5.67 -0.13
C GLU A 103 4.94 6.44 -0.97
N ARG A 104 6.00 6.93 -0.33
CA ARG A 104 7.09 7.66 -0.99
C ARG A 104 7.93 6.80 -1.95
N LEU A 105 7.86 5.49 -1.80
CA LEU A 105 8.62 4.52 -2.61
C LEU A 105 7.81 4.04 -3.82
N GLY A 106 6.62 4.63 -4.06
CA GLY A 106 5.78 4.35 -5.23
C GLY A 106 4.92 3.10 -5.10
N PHE A 107 4.81 2.51 -3.91
CA PHE A 107 3.92 1.37 -3.67
C PHE A 107 2.47 1.83 -3.50
N ARG A 108 1.53 0.98 -3.92
CA ARG A 108 0.11 1.19 -3.62
C ARG A 108 -0.14 0.92 -2.14
N VAL A 109 -0.64 1.92 -1.43
CA VAL A 109 -1.02 1.81 -0.02
C VAL A 109 -2.51 2.05 0.15
N GLU A 110 -3.19 1.10 0.78
CA GLU A 110 -4.58 1.17 1.21
C GLU A 110 -4.64 1.34 2.72
N ARG A 111 -5.56 2.19 3.18
CA ARG A 111 -5.75 2.46 4.60
C ARG A 111 -6.72 1.47 5.21
N VAL A 112 -6.36 0.95 6.37
CA VAL A 112 -7.18 0.04 7.18
C VAL A 112 -7.40 0.71 8.55
N PRO A 113 -8.61 0.64 9.13
CA PRO A 113 -8.87 1.18 10.47
C PRO A 113 -7.82 0.73 11.50
N PRO A 114 -7.23 1.65 12.28
CA PRO A 114 -6.17 1.32 13.24
C PRO A 114 -6.71 0.72 14.54
N ASP A 115 -7.81 1.26 15.06
CA ASP A 115 -8.23 1.08 16.46
C ASP A 115 -9.41 0.10 16.64
N ASP A 116 -9.91 -0.48 15.56
CA ASP A 116 -11.04 -1.42 15.57
C ASP A 116 -10.70 -2.64 14.71
N GLU A 117 -10.46 -3.78 15.37
CA GLU A 117 -10.10 -5.04 14.71
C GLU A 117 -11.24 -5.57 13.82
N ALA A 118 -12.49 -5.43 14.24
CA ALA A 118 -13.63 -5.90 13.45
C ALA A 118 -13.80 -5.05 12.19
N ALA A 119 -13.70 -3.73 12.31
CA ALA A 119 -13.70 -2.82 11.16
C ALA A 119 -12.48 -3.04 10.25
N ALA A 120 -11.31 -3.32 10.83
CA ALA A 120 -10.09 -3.63 10.08
C ALA A 120 -10.25 -4.91 9.25
N LEU A 121 -10.76 -5.99 9.86
CA LEU A 121 -11.01 -7.27 9.17
C LEU A 121 -12.07 -7.12 8.07
N ALA A 122 -13.14 -6.37 8.31
CA ALA A 122 -14.15 -6.08 7.29
C ALA A 122 -13.55 -5.31 6.10
N THR A 123 -12.76 -4.27 6.38
CA THR A 123 -12.05 -3.48 5.36
C THR A 123 -11.06 -4.34 4.58
N GLU A 124 -10.27 -5.17 5.25
CA GLU A 124 -9.33 -6.10 4.58
C GLU A 124 -10.06 -7.10 3.69
N ALA A 125 -11.24 -7.59 4.10
CA ALA A 125 -12.05 -8.50 3.29
C ALA A 125 -12.61 -7.81 2.02
N GLU A 126 -13.00 -6.55 2.12
CA GLU A 126 -13.39 -5.74 0.97
C GLU A 126 -12.22 -5.46 0.04
N LEU A 127 -11.08 -5.04 0.59
CA LEU A 127 -9.85 -4.79 -0.17
C LEU A 127 -9.33 -6.06 -0.85
N LYS A 128 -9.46 -7.22 -0.20
CA LYS A 128 -9.14 -8.52 -0.80
C LYS A 128 -9.97 -8.78 -2.06
N LYS A 129 -11.26 -8.46 -2.04
CA LYS A 129 -12.14 -8.60 -3.22
C LYS A 129 -11.83 -7.54 -4.28
N PHE A 130 -11.72 -6.27 -3.86
CA PHE A 130 -11.38 -5.12 -4.72
C PHE A 130 -10.14 -5.42 -5.57
N TRP A 131 -9.04 -5.73 -4.88
CA TRP A 131 -7.76 -5.96 -5.51
C TRP A 131 -7.63 -7.39 -6.05
N ASN A 132 -8.56 -8.30 -5.72
CA ASN A 132 -8.41 -9.74 -5.96
C ASN A 132 -7.07 -10.25 -5.42
N LEU A 133 -6.84 -10.00 -4.12
CA LEU A 133 -5.60 -10.42 -3.46
C LEU A 133 -5.63 -11.94 -3.27
N ALA A 134 -4.63 -12.62 -3.81
CA ALA A 134 -4.49 -14.07 -3.64
C ALA A 134 -4.26 -14.42 -2.17
N ILE A 135 -3.37 -13.67 -1.52
CA ILE A 135 -2.97 -13.84 -0.12
C ILE A 135 -2.73 -12.48 0.54
N ILE A 136 -2.79 -12.44 1.86
CA ILE A 136 -2.34 -11.30 2.67
C ILE A 136 -1.27 -11.82 3.62
N VAL A 137 -0.08 -11.22 3.58
CA VAL A 137 1.09 -11.58 4.39
C VAL A 137 1.32 -10.52 5.46
N ASP A 138 1.84 -10.91 6.62
CA ASP A 138 2.28 -9.95 7.63
C ASP A 138 3.57 -9.28 7.17
N GLY A 139 3.62 -7.94 7.19
CA GLY A 139 4.80 -7.21 6.74
C GLY A 139 6.04 -7.41 7.59
N ARG A 140 5.90 -7.95 8.82
CA ARG A 140 7.05 -8.40 9.63
C ARG A 140 7.78 -9.58 9.00
N ASP A 141 7.08 -10.39 8.21
CA ASP A 141 7.67 -11.55 7.54
C ASP A 141 8.55 -11.13 6.36
N ILE A 142 8.44 -9.89 5.88
CA ILE A 142 9.33 -9.34 4.84
C ILE A 142 10.77 -9.24 5.34
N ASP A 143 10.96 -9.04 6.64
CA ASP A 143 12.29 -9.05 7.24
C ASP A 143 12.95 -10.44 7.16
N ILE A 144 12.14 -11.49 7.04
CA ILE A 144 12.55 -12.90 6.96
C ILE A 144 12.82 -13.35 5.51
N LEU A 145 12.32 -12.62 4.50
CA LEU A 145 12.65 -12.85 3.10
C LEU A 145 14.14 -12.49 2.87
N GLY A 146 14.99 -13.51 2.99
CA GLY A 146 16.44 -13.50 2.75
C GLY A 146 16.81 -14.60 1.78
#